data_AF-A0A417SLW1-F1
#
_entry.id   AF-A0A417SLW1-F1
#
_cell.length_a   1.000
_cell.length_b   1.000
_cell.length_c   1.000
_cell.angle_alpha   90.00
_cell.angle_beta   90.00
_cell.angle_gamma   90.00
#
_symmetry.space_group_name_H-M   'P 1'
#
loop_
_entity.id
_entity.type
_entity.pdbx_description
1 polymer ?
#
loop_
_entity_poly.entity_id
_entity_poly.type
_entity_poly.pdbx_seq_one_letter_code
_entity_poly.pdbx_strand_id
1 'polypeptide(L)'
;MKKIKRIFIMLLCASMLWGCGKSESTTETVSESAPKDLRELNEECITVETGETEMDTETEGTVQLSVEFPDYKSLYLEANESEDPEEFVQEALQQKKFKTCKTEITARVTVENGETVIYKEEAINQLLEKEFTDAINALAEE
;
A
#
# COMPACT_ATOMS: atom_id res chain seq x y z
N MET A 1 5.55 -22.47 -15.82
CA MET A 1 6.04 -21.80 -14.58
C MET A 1 5.67 -20.31 -14.56
N LYS A 2 6.07 -19.48 -15.53
CA LYS A 2 5.71 -18.04 -15.57
C LYS A 2 4.21 -17.73 -15.38
N LYS A 3 3.31 -18.46 -16.05
CA LYS A 3 1.84 -18.29 -15.88
C LYS A 3 1.31 -18.61 -14.47
N ILE A 4 1.96 -19.55 -13.76
CA ILE A 4 1.57 -19.94 -12.40
C ILE A 4 2.04 -18.87 -11.41
N LYS A 5 3.28 -18.38 -11.56
CA LYS A 5 3.84 -17.27 -10.75
C LYS A 5 3.01 -15.99 -10.86
N ARG A 6 2.52 -15.65 -12.05
CA ARG A 6 1.59 -14.52 -12.26
C ARG A 6 0.27 -14.67 -11.49
N ILE A 7 -0.27 -15.89 -11.36
CA ILE A 7 -1.50 -16.14 -10.58
C ILE A 7 -1.25 -15.93 -9.08
N PHE A 8 -0.09 -16.35 -8.58
CA PHE A 8 0.30 -16.09 -7.18
C PHE A 8 0.47 -14.59 -6.92
N ILE A 9 1.15 -13.84 -7.79
CA ILE A 9 1.30 -12.38 -7.65
C ILE A 9 -0.06 -11.65 -7.64
N MET A 10 -1.00 -12.08 -8.49
CA MET A 10 -2.37 -11.55 -8.47
C MET A 10 -3.10 -11.82 -7.14
N LEU A 11 -2.91 -13.00 -6.54
CA LEU A 11 -3.50 -13.33 -5.25
C LEU A 11 -2.87 -12.53 -4.10
N LEU A 12 -1.57 -12.25 -4.16
CA LEU A 12 -0.85 -11.45 -3.17
C LEU A 12 -1.35 -10.00 -3.12
N CYS A 13 -1.64 -9.38 -4.27
CA CYS A 13 -2.13 -8.01 -4.33
C CYS A 13 -3.42 -7.79 -3.51
N ALA A 14 -4.33 -8.77 -3.51
CA ALA A 14 -5.57 -8.69 -2.73
C ALA A 14 -5.34 -8.75 -1.21
N SER A 15 -4.24 -9.38 -0.77
CA SER A 15 -3.86 -9.43 0.65
C SER A 15 -3.15 -8.17 1.15
N MET A 16 -2.67 -7.29 0.26
CA MET A 16 -1.86 -6.12 0.61
C MET A 16 -2.63 -4.79 0.63
N LEU A 17 -3.93 -4.81 0.34
CA LEU A 17 -4.79 -3.61 0.47
C LEU A 17 -4.94 -3.21 1.94
N TRP A 18 -4.88 -1.91 2.20
CA TRP A 18 -4.97 -1.34 3.55
C TRP A 18 -6.32 -1.71 4.17
N GLY A 19 -6.29 -2.30 5.35
CA GLY A 19 -7.51 -2.79 5.99
C GLY A 19 -8.46 -1.65 6.38
N CYS A 20 -9.75 -1.76 6.06
CA CYS A 20 -10.79 -0.90 6.67
C CYS A 20 -10.97 -1.29 8.15
N GLY A 21 -10.23 -0.67 9.07
CA GLY A 21 -10.28 -1.05 10.49
C GLY A 21 -9.46 -0.18 11.44
N LYS A 22 -10.10 0.89 11.95
CA LYS A 22 -9.80 1.67 13.18
C LYS A 22 -8.38 1.57 13.81
N SER A 23 -7.70 2.72 13.73
CA SER A 23 -6.83 3.38 14.75
C SER A 23 -5.58 2.65 15.28
N GLU A 24 -4.47 3.39 15.24
CA GLU A 24 -3.17 3.12 15.86
C GLU A 24 -3.27 2.49 17.26
N SER A 25 -2.56 1.36 17.42
CA SER A 25 -2.10 0.86 18.71
C SER A 25 -0.60 0.63 18.60
N THR A 26 0.19 1.63 18.98
CA THR A 26 1.63 1.48 19.19
C THR A 26 1.85 0.48 20.33
N THR A 27 2.27 -0.73 20.01
CA THR A 27 2.97 -1.62 20.94
C THR A 27 4.18 -2.21 20.23
N GLU A 28 5.34 -1.61 20.49
CA GLU A 28 6.63 -2.22 20.23
C GLU A 28 6.75 -3.48 21.08
N THR A 29 6.57 -4.65 20.47
CA THR A 29 7.05 -5.91 21.01
C THR A 29 7.89 -6.60 19.95
N VAL A 30 9.20 -6.52 20.13
CA VAL A 30 10.18 -7.39 19.48
C VAL A 30 9.90 -8.81 19.99
N SER A 31 9.11 -9.57 19.25
CA SER A 31 8.91 -11.01 19.46
C SER A 31 9.36 -11.72 18.20
N GLU A 32 10.28 -12.67 18.34
CA GLU A 32 10.67 -13.62 17.29
C GLU A 32 9.41 -14.20 16.64
N SER A 33 9.26 -13.90 15.35
CA SER A 33 7.98 -13.57 14.70
C SER A 33 7.25 -14.80 14.17
N ALA A 34 5.97 -14.95 14.53
CA ALA A 34 5.01 -15.55 13.60
C ALA A 34 5.12 -14.83 12.24
N PRO A 35 4.93 -15.50 11.09
CA PRO A 35 5.01 -14.82 9.80
C PRO A 35 4.08 -13.61 9.83
N LYS A 36 4.66 -12.40 9.76
CA LYS A 36 3.88 -11.16 9.72
C LYS A 36 2.96 -11.23 8.51
N ASP A 37 1.71 -10.83 8.70
CA ASP A 37 0.74 -10.78 7.60
C ASP A 37 1.25 -9.83 6.52
N LEU A 38 1.13 -10.23 5.25
CA LEU A 38 1.62 -9.43 4.11
C LEU A 38 1.00 -8.04 4.06
N ARG A 39 -0.25 -7.88 4.54
CA ARG A 39 -0.87 -6.58 4.69
C ARG A 39 -0.09 -5.71 5.66
N GLU A 40 0.19 -6.22 6.85
CA GLU A 40 0.88 -5.47 7.90
C GLU A 40 2.29 -5.07 7.44
N LEU A 41 3.00 -5.99 6.77
CA LEU A 41 4.31 -5.68 6.17
C LEU A 41 4.21 -4.56 5.13
N ASN A 42 3.18 -4.59 4.29
CA ASN A 42 3.00 -3.59 3.27
C ASN A 42 2.63 -2.22 3.86
N GLU A 43 1.70 -2.20 4.82
CA GLU A 43 1.31 -0.99 5.57
C GLU A 43 2.53 -0.36 6.28
N GLU A 44 3.41 -1.17 6.91
CA GLU A 44 4.67 -0.73 7.53
C GLU A 44 5.70 -0.13 6.53
N CYS A 45 5.53 -0.40 5.24
CA CYS A 45 6.39 0.08 4.16
C CYS A 45 5.86 1.36 3.50
N ILE A 46 4.64 1.78 3.81
CA ILE A 46 4.02 2.97 3.24
C ILE A 46 4.09 4.11 4.25
N THR A 47 4.57 5.26 3.79
CA THR A 47 4.64 6.50 4.58
C THR A 47 3.70 7.53 3.98
N VAL A 48 2.93 8.22 4.83
CA VAL A 48 1.93 9.20 4.40
C VAL A 48 2.15 10.52 5.12
N GLU A 49 2.48 11.55 4.36
CA GLU A 49 2.58 12.93 4.85
C GLU A 49 1.29 13.67 4.50
N THR A 50 0.66 14.33 5.46
CA THR A 50 -0.56 15.11 5.24
C THR A 50 -0.21 16.57 5.00
N GLY A 51 -0.57 17.09 3.83
CA GLY A 51 -0.33 18.47 3.42
C GLY A 51 -1.49 19.40 3.78
N GLU A 52 -1.67 20.44 2.96
CA GLU A 52 -2.70 21.45 3.18
C GLU A 52 -4.10 20.90 2.93
N THR A 53 -5.03 21.30 3.79
CA THR A 53 -6.46 21.01 3.66
C THR A 53 -7.16 22.21 3.04
N GLU A 54 -7.89 21.97 1.95
CA GLU A 54 -8.72 22.95 1.26
C GLU A 54 -10.19 22.59 1.48
N MET A 55 -10.95 23.51 2.06
CA MET A 55 -12.39 23.32 2.28
C MET A 55 -13.17 23.92 1.11
N ASP A 56 -13.96 23.09 0.43
CA ASP A 56 -14.85 23.51 -0.66
C ASP A 56 -16.17 24.08 -0.12
N THR A 57 -16.62 23.55 1.03
CA THR A 57 -17.80 24.00 1.77
C THR A 57 -17.51 24.01 3.28
N GLU A 58 -18.50 24.37 4.10
CA GLU A 58 -18.35 24.29 5.57
C GLU A 58 -18.14 22.85 6.07
N THR A 59 -18.57 21.84 5.31
CA THR A 59 -18.58 20.43 5.75
C THR A 59 -17.81 19.47 4.85
N GLU A 60 -17.34 19.92 3.70
CA GLU A 60 -16.64 19.08 2.71
C GLU A 60 -15.41 19.82 2.17
N GLY A 61 -14.35 19.06 1.95
CA GLY A 61 -13.11 19.55 1.38
C GLY A 61 -12.21 18.42 0.95
N THR A 62 -10.97 18.76 0.67
CA THR A 62 -9.92 17.84 0.27
C THR A 62 -8.62 18.14 0.99
N VAL A 63 -7.74 17.14 1.08
CA VAL A 63 -6.39 17.30 1.61
C VAL A 63 -5.42 16.59 0.69
N GLN A 64 -4.26 17.23 0.47
CA GLN A 64 -3.18 16.60 -0.26
C GLN A 64 -2.43 15.62 0.65
N LEU A 65 -2.17 14.43 0.14
CA LEU A 65 -1.34 13.41 0.79
C LEU A 65 -0.12 13.14 -0.08
N SER A 66 1.06 13.21 0.52
CA SER A 66 2.30 12.72 -0.10
C SER A 66 2.54 11.30 0.38
N VAL A 67 2.43 10.33 -0.53
CA VAL A 67 2.52 8.90 -0.21
C VAL A 67 3.81 8.35 -0.80
N GLU A 68 4.66 7.79 0.06
CA GLU A 68 5.84 7.01 -0.32
C GLU A 68 5.58 5.53 -0.05
N PHE A 69 5.83 4.67 -1.03
CA PHE A 69 5.48 3.26 -0.99
C PHE A 69 6.43 2.42 -1.86
N PRO A 70 6.43 1.08 -1.74
CA PRO A 70 7.24 0.22 -2.61
C PRO A 70 6.90 0.40 -4.09
N ASP A 71 7.91 0.44 -4.95
CA ASP A 71 7.74 0.30 -6.41
C ASP A 71 7.32 -1.14 -6.72
N TYR A 72 6.02 -1.41 -6.63
CA TYR A 72 5.46 -2.74 -6.82
C TYR A 72 5.73 -3.30 -8.22
N LYS A 73 5.85 -2.44 -9.24
CA LYS A 73 6.20 -2.88 -10.59
C LYS A 73 7.60 -3.49 -10.62
N SER A 74 8.60 -2.77 -10.12
CA SER A 74 9.97 -3.31 -10.02
C SER A 74 10.00 -4.54 -9.12
N LEU A 75 9.35 -4.49 -7.96
CA LEU A 75 9.33 -5.57 -6.99
C LEU A 75 8.75 -6.87 -7.57
N TYR A 76 7.62 -6.78 -8.28
CA TYR A 76 6.98 -7.97 -8.86
C TYR A 76 7.72 -8.51 -10.08
N LEU A 77 8.39 -7.66 -10.86
CA LEU A 77 9.27 -8.12 -11.94
C LEU A 77 10.41 -8.95 -11.36
N GLU A 78 11.08 -8.45 -10.32
CA GLU A 78 12.16 -9.17 -9.63
C GLU A 78 11.64 -10.46 -8.98
N ALA A 79 10.47 -10.43 -8.34
CA ALA A 79 9.83 -11.62 -7.75
C ALA A 79 9.45 -12.66 -8.82
N ASN A 80 9.04 -12.26 -10.02
CA ASN A 80 8.69 -13.19 -11.09
C ASN A 80 9.92 -13.97 -11.63
N GLU A 81 11.12 -13.41 -11.47
CA GLU A 81 12.40 -14.07 -11.79
C GLU A 81 12.96 -14.93 -10.65
N SER A 82 12.52 -14.72 -9.40
CA SER A 82 12.95 -15.50 -8.23
C SER A 82 12.45 -16.94 -8.28
N GLU A 83 12.99 -17.84 -7.45
CA GLU A 83 12.49 -19.22 -7.34
C GLU A 83 11.06 -19.25 -6.79
N ASP A 84 10.85 -18.54 -5.67
CA ASP A 84 9.57 -18.33 -4.99
C ASP A 84 9.21 -16.82 -4.94
N PRO A 85 8.25 -16.37 -5.77
CA PRO A 85 7.83 -14.96 -5.80
C PRO A 85 7.18 -14.47 -4.50
N GLU A 86 6.49 -15.34 -3.78
CA GLU A 86 5.77 -14.98 -2.55
C GLU A 86 6.77 -14.73 -1.41
N GLU A 87 7.68 -15.68 -1.20
CA GLU A 87 8.77 -15.53 -0.23
C GLU A 87 9.64 -14.31 -0.55
N PHE A 88 9.96 -14.08 -1.83
CA PHE A 88 10.74 -12.92 -2.25
C PHE A 88 10.07 -11.59 -1.88
N VAL A 89 8.77 -11.44 -2.17
CA VAL A 89 8.02 -10.21 -1.83
C VAL A 89 7.97 -10.02 -0.31
N GLN A 90 7.69 -11.07 0.44
CA GLN A 90 7.62 -11.01 1.89
C GLN A 90 8.96 -10.58 2.51
N GLU A 91 10.07 -11.19 2.08
CA GLU A 91 11.40 -10.84 2.53
C GLU A 91 11.79 -9.42 2.14
N ALA A 92 11.48 -9.00 0.92
CA ALA A 92 11.76 -7.64 0.44
C ALA A 92 11.04 -6.60 1.28
N LEU A 93 9.74 -6.80 1.57
CA LEU A 93 8.96 -5.92 2.43
C LEU A 93 9.52 -5.90 3.86
N GLN A 94 9.73 -7.06 4.46
CA GLN A 94 10.24 -7.18 5.84
C GLN A 94 11.63 -6.56 6.02
N GLN A 95 12.51 -6.69 5.04
CA GLN A 95 13.87 -6.14 5.09
C GLN A 95 13.96 -4.71 4.54
N LYS A 96 12.85 -4.14 4.05
CA LYS A 96 12.78 -2.85 3.34
C LYS A 96 13.78 -2.77 2.17
N LYS A 97 13.95 -3.88 1.46
CA LYS A 97 14.86 -4.04 0.31
C LYS A 97 14.08 -3.96 -1.00
N PHE A 98 13.57 -2.78 -1.31
CA PHE A 98 12.85 -2.47 -2.54
C PHE A 98 13.14 -1.03 -2.96
N LYS A 99 12.87 -0.71 -4.22
CA LYS A 99 12.82 0.69 -4.67
C LYS A 99 11.53 1.33 -4.15
N THR A 100 11.55 2.63 -3.88
CA THR A 100 10.35 3.39 -3.48
C THR A 100 9.86 4.28 -4.60
N CYS A 101 8.55 4.48 -4.62
CA CYS A 101 7.85 5.50 -5.41
C CYS A 101 7.28 6.53 -4.44
N LYS A 102 7.27 7.81 -4.84
CA LYS A 102 6.58 8.89 -4.13
C LYS A 102 5.58 9.53 -5.07
N THR A 103 4.35 9.72 -4.60
CA THR A 103 3.27 10.34 -5.37
C THR A 103 2.43 11.26 -4.50
N GLU A 104 1.74 12.19 -5.13
CA GLU A 104 0.76 13.04 -4.46
C GLU A 104 -0.64 12.59 -4.86
N ILE A 105 -1.49 12.35 -3.86
CA ILE A 105 -2.91 12.03 -4.04
C ILE A 105 -3.77 12.98 -3.22
N THR A 106 -5.05 13.05 -3.57
CA THR A 106 -6.03 13.83 -2.83
C THR A 106 -6.94 12.89 -2.05
N ALA A 107 -7.14 13.18 -0.76
CA ALA A 107 -8.12 12.51 0.06
C ALA A 107 -9.29 13.45 0.39
N ARG A 108 -10.49 12.87 0.50
CA ARG A 108 -11.68 13.60 0.91
C ARG A 108 -11.59 13.96 2.39
N VAL A 109 -12.12 15.13 2.72
CA VAL A 109 -12.28 15.63 4.09
C VAL A 109 -13.75 15.93 4.31
N THR A 110 -14.30 15.50 5.44
CA THR A 110 -15.63 15.91 5.91
C THR A 110 -15.58 16.45 7.32
N VAL A 111 -16.57 17.24 7.69
CA VAL A 111 -16.84 17.59 9.09
C VAL A 111 -18.04 16.75 9.55
N GLU A 112 -17.79 15.78 10.42
CA GLU A 112 -18.79 14.89 10.98
C GLU A 112 -18.90 15.13 12.48
N ASN A 113 -20.10 15.49 12.95
CA ASN A 113 -20.34 15.85 14.36
C ASN A 113 -19.40 16.96 14.90
N GLY A 114 -18.90 17.83 14.02
CA GLY A 114 -17.95 18.90 14.36
C GLY A 114 -16.48 18.47 14.36
N GLU A 115 -16.18 17.23 14.02
CA GLU A 115 -14.81 16.70 13.89
C GLU A 115 -14.43 16.55 12.41
N THR A 116 -13.19 16.93 12.08
CA THR A 116 -12.64 16.74 10.74
C THR A 116 -12.23 15.29 10.54
N VAL A 117 -12.87 14.60 9.61
CA VAL A 117 -12.58 13.23 9.21
C VAL A 117 -11.86 13.25 7.87
N ILE A 118 -10.66 12.66 7.80
CA ILE A 118 -9.89 12.52 6.57
C ILE A 118 -9.95 11.07 6.10
N TYR A 119 -10.45 10.85 4.89
CA TYR A 119 -10.60 9.53 4.28
C TYR A 119 -9.29 9.06 3.62
N LYS A 120 -8.22 8.97 4.42
CA LYS A 120 -6.87 8.60 3.93
C LYS A 120 -6.81 7.17 3.42
N GLU A 121 -7.37 6.22 4.17
CA GLU A 121 -7.38 4.80 3.82
C GLU A 121 -8.03 4.54 2.47
N GLU A 122 -9.15 5.22 2.19
CA GLU A 122 -9.84 5.14 0.90
C GLU A 122 -8.95 5.61 -0.25
N ALA A 123 -8.33 6.79 -0.11
CA ALA A 123 -7.45 7.35 -1.14
C ALA A 123 -6.20 6.49 -1.37
N ILE A 124 -5.60 5.96 -0.31
CA ILE A 124 -4.43 5.08 -0.38
C ILE A 124 -4.81 3.74 -1.04
N ASN A 125 -5.97 3.17 -0.71
CA ASN A 125 -6.43 1.92 -1.34
C ASN A 125 -6.67 2.10 -2.84
N GLN A 126 -7.28 3.21 -3.27
CA GLN A 126 -7.43 3.50 -4.69
C GLN A 126 -6.07 3.65 -5.40
N LEU A 127 -5.08 4.26 -4.74
CA LEU A 127 -3.71 4.31 -5.23
C LEU A 127 -3.12 2.90 -5.36
N LEU A 128 -3.17 2.09 -4.30
CA LEU A 128 -2.61 0.73 -4.29
C LEU A 128 -3.26 -0.18 -5.33
N GLU A 129 -4.58 -0.14 -5.49
CA GLU A 129 -5.31 -0.90 -6.51
C GLU A 129 -4.80 -0.58 -7.92
N LYS A 130 -4.58 0.70 -8.20
CA LYS A 130 -4.04 1.15 -9.49
C LYS A 130 -2.60 0.65 -9.67
N GLU A 131 -1.73 0.85 -8.69
CA GLU A 131 -0.31 0.47 -8.79
C GLU A 131 -0.14 -1.05 -8.90
N PHE A 132 -0.94 -1.85 -8.18
CA PHE A 132 -0.98 -3.29 -8.33
C PHE A 132 -1.44 -3.71 -9.72
N THR A 133 -2.50 -3.08 -10.24
CA THR A 133 -2.99 -3.35 -11.59
C THR A 133 -1.92 -3.05 -12.64
N ASP A 134 -1.24 -1.92 -12.53
CA ASP A 134 -0.17 -1.52 -13.45
C ASP A 134 1.04 -2.46 -13.36
N ALA A 135 1.40 -2.90 -12.15
CA ALA A 135 2.46 -3.89 -11.94
C ALA A 135 2.11 -5.26 -12.55
N ILE A 136 0.87 -5.73 -12.37
CA ILE A 136 0.37 -6.98 -12.97
C ILE A 136 0.36 -6.88 -14.50
N ASN A 137 -0.06 -5.75 -15.06
CA ASN A 137 -0.06 -5.54 -16.52
C ASN A 137 1.36 -5.55 -17.08
N ALA A 138 2.32 -4.93 -16.39
CA ALA A 138 3.73 -4.98 -16.79
C ALA A 138 4.27 -6.42 -16.83
N LEU A 139 3.87 -7.27 -15.88
CA LEU A 139 4.22 -8.69 -15.92
C LEU A 139 3.63 -9.42 -17.13
N ALA A 140 2.48 -8.98 -17.65
CA ALA A 140 1.81 -9.60 -18.79
C ALA A 140 2.48 -9.25 -20.14
N GLU A 141 3.15 -8.10 -20.22
CA GLU A 141 3.85 -7.60 -21.41
C GLU A 141 5.25 -8.21 -21.61
N GLU A 142 5.83 -8.86 -20.58
CA GLU A 142 7.03 -9.71 -20.69
C GLU A 142 6.78 -11.14 -21.19
#